data_AF-A0A3B8K4J4-F1
#
_entry.id   AF-A0A3B8K4J4-F1
#
_cell.length_a   1.000
_cell.length_b   1.000
_cell.length_c   1.000
_cell.angle_alpha   90.00
_cell.angle_beta   90.00
_cell.angle_gamma   90.00
#
_symmetry.space_group_name_H-M   'P 1'
#
loop_
_entity.id
_entity.type
_entity.pdbx_description
1 polymer ?
#
loop_
_entity_poly.entity_id
_entity_poly.type
_entity_poly.pdbx_seq_one_letter_code
_entity_poly.pdbx_strand_id
1 'polypeptide(L)'
;MAELDQAHESYELGMHTEQLSGRTQQVFFSAEESDNLVYPWAPEVDFDKSGEIDAESLNQQEVNAEIRRLMSEGVGTITVRNPGAKHSLGVGILSRLNLHFDGSLGYFGCGLLDGPNVTVSGRVGWSCGENMMAGTVLIEKNGGSTFGAAIRGGDLVCKGDVG
;
A
#
# COMPACT_ATOMS: atom_id res chain seq x y z
N MET A 1 -9.57 24.65 -28.79
CA MET A 1 -8.67 23.49 -28.90
C MET A 1 -7.93 23.43 -27.59
N ALA A 2 -8.09 22.36 -26.82
CA ALA A 2 -7.22 22.13 -25.67
C ALA A 2 -5.89 21.61 -26.24
N GLU A 3 -4.82 22.36 -26.04
CA GLU A 3 -3.47 21.91 -26.34
C GLU A 3 -3.12 20.79 -25.36
N LEU A 4 -2.99 19.57 -25.89
CA LEU A 4 -2.41 18.43 -25.18
C LEU A 4 -0.90 18.52 -25.36
N ASP A 5 -0.26 19.38 -24.58
CA ASP A 5 1.20 19.42 -24.48
C ASP A 5 1.62 18.84 -23.11
N GLN A 6 1.60 17.52 -23.02
CA GLN A 6 2.33 16.78 -22.01
C GLN A 6 2.98 15.60 -22.72
N ALA A 7 4.32 15.58 -22.75
CA ALA A 7 5.06 14.39 -23.10
C ALA A 7 4.52 13.24 -22.23
N HIS A 8 4.00 12.19 -22.86
CA HIS A 8 3.38 11.06 -22.16
C HIS A 8 4.39 10.45 -21.17
N GLU A 9 4.03 10.27 -19.89
CA GLU A 9 4.92 9.86 -18.78
C GLU A 9 5.84 8.68 -19.13
N SER A 10 5.41 7.80 -20.03
CA SER A 10 6.23 6.71 -20.60
C SER A 10 7.60 7.13 -21.16
N TYR A 11 7.74 8.38 -21.62
CA TYR A 11 9.02 8.91 -22.13
C TYR A 11 9.99 9.26 -21.00
N GLU A 12 9.49 9.83 -19.90
CA GLU A 12 10.28 10.09 -18.69
C GLU A 12 10.69 8.76 -18.01
N LEU A 13 9.82 7.75 -18.08
CA LEU A 13 10.06 6.40 -17.58
C LEU A 13 11.06 5.58 -18.43
N GLY A 14 11.60 6.15 -19.52
CA GLY A 14 12.56 5.45 -20.38
C GLY A 14 11.99 4.22 -21.12
N MET A 15 10.66 4.08 -21.20
CA MET A 15 10.02 2.93 -21.86
C MET A 15 10.16 2.94 -23.39
N HIS A 16 10.58 4.09 -23.95
CA HIS A 16 10.77 4.28 -25.40
C HIS A 16 12.24 4.37 -25.80
N THR A 17 13.18 4.33 -24.85
CA THR A 17 14.62 4.41 -25.11
C THR A 17 15.27 3.03 -25.25
N GLU A 18 14.49 2.04 -25.70
CA GLU A 18 14.80 0.60 -25.79
C GLU A 18 16.31 0.31 -25.86
N GLN A 19 16.87 -0.19 -24.76
CA GLN A 19 18.30 -0.48 -24.60
C GLN A 19 18.59 -1.98 -24.67
N LEU A 20 17.81 -2.76 -25.43
CA LEU A 20 17.96 -4.22 -25.45
C LEU A 20 19.07 -4.71 -26.40
N SER A 21 19.58 -3.86 -27.31
CA SER A 21 20.72 -4.23 -28.15
C SER A 21 22.01 -4.33 -27.31
N GLY A 22 22.57 -5.52 -27.18
CA GLY A 22 23.85 -5.76 -26.50
C GLY A 22 23.76 -5.99 -24.98
N ARG A 23 22.56 -6.01 -24.39
CA ARG A 23 22.35 -6.45 -23.00
C ARG A 23 22.09 -7.96 -22.96
N THR A 24 22.68 -8.63 -21.97
CA THR A 24 22.38 -10.04 -21.68
C THR A 24 20.94 -10.19 -21.19
N GLN A 25 20.24 -11.24 -21.59
CA GLN A 25 18.91 -11.58 -21.04
C GLN A 25 18.98 -12.07 -19.58
N GLN A 26 20.20 -12.25 -19.05
CA GLN A 26 20.43 -12.66 -17.68
C GLN A 26 20.15 -11.48 -16.75
N VAL A 27 19.11 -11.60 -15.94
CA VAL A 27 18.80 -10.65 -14.87
C VAL A 27 19.61 -11.06 -13.64
N PHE A 28 20.56 -10.23 -13.26
CA PHE A 28 21.30 -10.38 -12.00
C PHE A 28 20.64 -9.48 -10.96
N PHE A 29 20.28 -10.03 -9.81
CA PHE A 29 19.82 -9.23 -8.70
C PHE A 29 21.01 -8.50 -8.08
N SER A 30 20.95 -7.17 -8.02
CA SER A 30 21.85 -6.35 -7.22
C SER A 30 21.06 -5.63 -6.14
N ALA A 31 21.47 -5.79 -4.88
CA ALA A 31 20.87 -5.04 -3.77
C ALA A 31 21.17 -3.53 -3.86
N GLU A 32 22.18 -3.13 -4.64
CA GLU A 32 22.53 -1.72 -4.88
C GLU A 32 21.55 -1.03 -5.84
N GLU A 33 20.72 -1.78 -6.56
CA GLU A 33 19.67 -1.26 -7.45
C GLU A 33 18.32 -1.14 -6.71
N SER A 34 18.34 -0.63 -5.48
CA SER A 34 17.15 -0.51 -4.63
C SER A 34 16.05 0.37 -5.23
N ASP A 35 16.42 1.30 -6.09
CA ASP A 35 15.49 2.22 -6.77
C ASP A 35 14.59 1.46 -7.78
N ASN A 36 15.02 0.29 -8.25
CA ASN A 36 14.21 -0.59 -9.11
C ASN A 36 13.16 -1.40 -8.31
N LEU A 37 13.13 -1.28 -6.98
CA LEU A 37 12.23 -2.01 -6.08
C LEU A 37 11.01 -1.19 -5.65
N VAL A 38 10.76 -0.06 -6.31
CA VAL A 38 9.62 0.83 -6.10
C VAL A 38 9.04 1.27 -7.44
N TYR A 39 7.79 1.74 -7.44
CA TYR A 39 7.19 2.31 -8.64
C TYR A 39 7.71 3.73 -8.88
N PRO A 40 8.05 4.10 -10.12
CA PRO A 40 8.56 5.44 -10.43
C PRO A 40 7.61 6.60 -10.08
N TRP A 41 6.30 6.34 -10.06
CA TRP A 41 5.25 7.32 -9.72
C TRP A 41 4.77 7.19 -8.26
N ALA A 42 5.34 6.28 -7.46
CA ALA A 42 4.99 6.19 -6.05
C ALA A 42 5.52 7.43 -5.32
N PRO A 43 4.71 8.09 -4.47
CA PRO A 43 5.20 9.19 -3.65
C PRO A 43 6.38 8.75 -2.78
N GLU A 44 7.44 9.56 -2.76
CA GLU A 44 8.49 9.45 -1.75
C GLU A 44 7.96 10.00 -0.43
N VAL A 45 8.19 9.25 0.64
CA VAL A 45 7.71 9.61 1.97
C VAL A 45 8.82 9.53 3.00
N ASP A 46 8.74 10.39 4.00
CA ASP A 46 9.61 10.40 5.17
C ASP A 46 8.95 9.62 6.31
N PHE A 47 9.54 8.49 6.69
CA PHE A 47 9.04 7.63 7.76
C PHE A 47 9.02 8.33 9.14
N ASP A 48 9.88 9.34 9.34
CA ASP A 48 9.90 10.13 10.58
C ASP A 48 8.78 11.19 10.59
N LYS A 49 8.21 11.52 9.43
CA LYS A 49 7.07 12.43 9.31
C LYS A 49 5.76 11.66 9.52
N SER A 50 5.08 11.99 10.62
CA SER A 50 3.82 11.35 11.01
C SER A 50 2.58 12.20 10.69
N GLY A 51 1.48 11.55 10.34
CA GLY A 51 0.16 12.15 10.19
C GLY A 51 -0.94 11.29 10.81
N GLU A 52 -2.07 11.91 11.15
CA GLU A 52 -3.20 11.24 11.80
C GLU A 52 -4.51 11.58 11.09
N ILE A 53 -5.39 10.59 10.97
CA ILE A 53 -6.71 10.70 10.36
C ILE A 53 -7.73 10.18 11.37
N ASP A 54 -8.71 11.00 11.74
CA ASP A 54 -9.88 10.51 12.47
C ASP A 54 -10.95 10.05 11.48
N ALA A 55 -11.23 8.75 11.45
CA ALA A 55 -12.18 8.15 10.52
C ALA A 55 -13.63 8.16 11.03
N GLU A 56 -13.92 8.66 12.23
CA GLU A 56 -15.26 8.56 12.83
C GLU A 56 -16.34 9.18 11.92
N SER A 57 -16.14 10.42 11.49
CA SER A 57 -17.06 11.16 10.62
C SER A 57 -16.83 10.95 9.12
N LEU A 58 -15.84 10.14 8.74
CA LEU A 58 -15.47 9.92 7.34
C LEU A 58 -16.02 8.60 6.81
N ASN A 59 -16.35 8.55 5.53
CA ASN A 59 -16.60 7.31 4.82
C ASN A 59 -15.29 6.68 4.32
N GLN A 60 -15.35 5.43 3.85
CA GLN A 60 -14.17 4.67 3.44
C GLN A 60 -13.40 5.28 2.25
N GLN A 61 -14.09 5.99 1.35
CA GLN A 61 -13.43 6.66 0.23
C GLN A 61 -12.68 7.89 0.70
N GLU A 62 -13.26 8.66 1.61
CA GLU A 62 -12.64 9.84 2.22
C GLU A 62 -11.40 9.48 3.02
N VAL A 63 -11.46 8.43 3.85
CA VAL A 63 -10.28 7.94 4.60
C VAL A 63 -9.15 7.54 3.64
N ASN A 64 -9.46 6.77 2.59
CA ASN A 64 -8.46 6.34 1.62
C ASN A 64 -7.91 7.51 0.77
N ALA A 65 -8.73 8.53 0.49
CA ALA A 65 -8.27 9.74 -0.18
C ALA A 65 -7.32 10.54 0.72
N GLU A 66 -7.62 10.62 2.01
CA GLU A 66 -6.80 11.33 2.99
C GLU A 66 -5.45 10.64 3.22
N ILE A 67 -5.43 9.30 3.27
CA ILE A 67 -4.17 8.53 3.29
C ILE A 67 -3.31 8.92 2.07
N ARG A 68 -3.89 8.95 0.86
CA ARG A 68 -3.17 9.34 -0.36
C ARG A 68 -2.71 10.79 -0.34
N ARG A 69 -3.52 11.71 0.20
CA ARG A 69 -3.16 13.12 0.37
C ARG A 69 -1.92 13.25 1.26
N LEU A 70 -1.93 12.63 2.45
CA LEU A 70 -0.79 12.65 3.36
C LEU A 70 0.47 12.04 2.72
N MET A 71 0.33 10.91 2.01
CA MET A 71 1.45 10.34 1.25
C MET A 71 2.02 11.31 0.22
N SER A 72 1.17 12.03 -0.52
CA SER A 72 1.62 13.04 -1.49
C SER A 72 2.33 14.24 -0.85
N GLU A 73 2.08 14.48 0.44
CA GLU A 73 2.76 15.49 1.25
C GLU A 73 4.05 14.94 1.91
N GLY A 74 4.48 13.74 1.55
CA GLY A 74 5.68 13.08 2.05
C GLY A 74 5.53 12.49 3.44
N VAL A 75 4.31 12.28 3.95
CA VAL A 75 4.08 11.65 5.26
C VAL A 75 4.26 10.14 5.14
N GLY A 76 5.27 9.58 5.83
CA GLY A 76 5.62 8.17 5.76
C GLY A 76 5.12 7.32 6.93
N THR A 77 4.57 7.93 7.98
CA THR A 77 3.90 7.20 9.06
C THR A 77 2.50 7.75 9.29
N ILE A 78 1.46 7.01 8.92
CA ILE A 78 0.06 7.47 9.01
C ILE A 78 -0.69 6.62 10.02
N THR A 79 -1.40 7.26 10.95
CA THR A 79 -2.31 6.59 11.91
C THR A 79 -3.75 6.94 11.60
N VAL A 80 -4.59 5.93 11.39
CA VAL A 80 -6.04 6.08 11.22
C VAL A 80 -6.73 5.66 12.53
N ARG A 81 -7.35 6.63 13.21
CA ARG A 81 -8.16 6.41 14.41
C ARG A 81 -9.60 6.10 14.06
N ASN A 82 -10.28 5.40 14.95
CA ASN A 82 -11.72 5.14 14.87
C ASN A 82 -12.18 4.58 13.50
N PRO A 83 -11.50 3.58 12.90
CA PRO A 83 -11.85 3.07 11.57
C PRO A 83 -13.25 2.44 11.51
N GLY A 84 -13.88 2.15 12.65
CA GLY A 84 -15.30 1.81 12.75
C GLY A 84 -15.72 0.54 12.00
N ALA A 85 -14.79 -0.42 11.80
CA ALA A 85 -15.01 -1.61 10.98
C ALA A 85 -15.48 -1.32 9.54
N LYS A 86 -15.15 -0.13 9.01
CA LYS A 86 -15.43 0.22 7.62
C LYS A 86 -14.69 -0.72 6.68
N HIS A 87 -15.31 -1.02 5.55
CA HIS A 87 -14.78 -1.92 4.54
C HIS A 87 -13.73 -1.22 3.68
N SER A 88 -12.82 -2.00 3.12
CA SER A 88 -11.88 -1.56 2.09
C SER A 88 -11.00 -0.37 2.51
N LEU A 89 -10.63 -0.28 3.78
CA LEU A 89 -9.67 0.71 4.27
C LEU A 89 -8.23 0.28 3.97
N GLY A 90 -7.39 1.24 3.59
CA GLY A 90 -5.98 1.02 3.31
C GLY A 90 -5.74 0.11 2.11
N VAL A 91 -6.62 0.12 1.10
CA VAL A 91 -6.50 -0.72 -0.10
C VAL A 91 -5.74 -0.01 -1.23
N GLY A 92 -5.00 -0.78 -2.03
CA GLY A 92 -4.32 -0.26 -3.22
C GLY A 92 -3.23 0.75 -2.88
N ILE A 93 -2.46 0.46 -1.83
CA ILE A 93 -1.31 1.27 -1.43
C ILE A 93 -0.05 0.59 -1.98
N LEU A 94 0.56 1.26 -2.95
CA LEU A 94 1.67 0.75 -3.77
C LEU A 94 2.99 1.47 -3.44
N SER A 95 3.08 2.06 -2.26
CA SER A 95 4.25 2.81 -1.80
C SER A 95 4.69 2.25 -0.46
N ARG A 96 5.97 2.40 -0.15
CA ARG A 96 6.50 2.05 1.16
C ARG A 96 6.11 3.15 2.15
N LEU A 97 5.41 2.80 3.21
CA LEU A 97 5.08 3.66 4.35
C LEU A 97 4.76 2.79 5.57
N ASN A 98 4.65 3.39 6.74
CA ASN A 98 4.03 2.80 7.91
C ASN A 98 2.57 3.26 7.98
N LEU A 99 1.63 2.30 8.03
CA LEU A 99 0.21 2.57 8.17
C LEU A 99 -0.34 1.87 9.39
N HIS A 100 -0.88 2.63 10.33
CA HIS A 100 -1.45 2.10 11.57
C HIS A 100 -2.96 2.32 11.59
N PHE A 101 -3.71 1.27 11.89
CA PHE A 101 -5.14 1.37 12.16
C PHE A 101 -5.38 1.12 13.64
N ASP A 102 -5.86 2.14 14.35
CA ASP A 102 -6.25 2.03 15.74
C ASP A 102 -7.73 1.67 15.85
N GLY A 103 -7.99 0.37 15.73
CA GLY A 103 -9.33 -0.21 15.75
C GLY A 103 -9.48 -1.35 14.75
N SER A 104 -10.72 -1.79 14.57
CA SER A 104 -11.05 -2.92 13.68
C SER A 104 -11.34 -2.44 12.26
N LEU A 105 -10.98 -3.26 11.28
CA LEU A 105 -11.34 -3.08 9.87
C LEU A 105 -12.44 -4.06 9.48
N GLY A 106 -13.25 -3.67 8.50
CA GLY A 106 -14.26 -4.54 7.91
C GLY A 106 -13.69 -5.46 6.84
N TYR A 107 -14.54 -5.85 5.89
CA TYR A 107 -14.16 -6.69 4.75
C TYR A 107 -13.18 -5.99 3.81
N PHE A 108 -12.33 -6.77 3.15
CA PHE A 108 -11.39 -6.32 2.12
C PHE A 108 -10.41 -5.23 2.60
N GLY A 109 -10.15 -5.13 3.90
CA GLY A 109 -9.17 -4.20 4.44
C GLY A 109 -7.75 -4.59 4.02
N CYS A 110 -6.90 -3.60 3.71
CA CYS A 110 -5.49 -3.82 3.41
C CYS A 110 -5.23 -4.76 2.23
N GLY A 111 -6.13 -4.83 1.24
CA GLY A 111 -5.92 -5.57 0.00
C GLY A 111 -5.13 -4.77 -1.04
N LEU A 112 -4.61 -5.47 -2.06
CA LEU A 112 -3.87 -4.89 -3.19
C LEU A 112 -2.66 -4.04 -2.75
N LEU A 113 -1.96 -4.48 -1.70
CA LEU A 113 -0.77 -3.78 -1.21
C LEU A 113 0.47 -4.20 -1.96
N ASP A 114 1.37 -3.25 -2.17
CA ASP A 114 2.71 -3.50 -2.68
C ASP A 114 3.72 -2.59 -1.97
N GLY A 115 4.30 -3.11 -0.89
CA GLY A 115 5.40 -2.47 -0.15
C GLY A 115 5.12 -1.84 1.22
N PRO A 116 3.89 -1.47 1.65
CA PRO A 116 3.71 -0.81 2.95
C PRO A 116 3.86 -1.77 4.13
N ASN A 117 4.16 -1.22 5.31
CA ASN A 117 4.10 -1.90 6.59
C ASN A 117 2.84 -1.45 7.33
N VAL A 118 1.87 -2.36 7.47
CA VAL A 118 0.58 -2.09 8.08
C VAL A 118 0.47 -2.79 9.43
N THR A 119 -0.07 -2.10 10.43
CA THR A 119 -0.47 -2.70 11.71
C THR A 119 -1.92 -2.36 12.04
N VAL A 120 -2.72 -3.36 12.41
CA VAL A 120 -4.12 -3.19 12.83
C VAL A 120 -4.27 -3.66 14.27
N SER A 121 -4.58 -2.75 15.20
CA SER A 121 -4.75 -3.07 16.63
C SER A 121 -6.04 -3.86 16.92
N GLY A 122 -7.02 -3.80 16.02
CA GLY A 122 -8.30 -4.48 16.12
C GLY A 122 -8.39 -5.82 15.38
N ARG A 123 -9.64 -6.24 15.12
CA ARG A 123 -9.96 -7.40 14.28
C ARG A 123 -10.10 -6.96 12.83
N VAL A 124 -9.97 -7.89 11.90
CA VAL A 124 -10.26 -7.65 10.48
C VAL A 124 -11.29 -8.62 9.93
N GLY A 125 -12.04 -8.16 8.94
CA GLY A 125 -13.08 -8.95 8.30
C GLY A 125 -12.59 -9.88 7.19
N TRP A 126 -13.55 -10.39 6.41
CA TRP A 126 -13.36 -11.22 5.23
C TRP A 126 -12.33 -10.65 4.24
N SER A 127 -11.45 -11.49 3.68
CA SER A 127 -10.46 -11.13 2.65
C SER A 127 -9.50 -10.00 3.02
N CYS A 128 -9.12 -9.85 4.29
CA CYS A 128 -8.04 -8.93 4.65
C CYS A 128 -6.72 -9.37 4.00
N GLY A 129 -5.95 -8.42 3.45
CA GLY A 129 -4.68 -8.73 2.78
C GLY A 129 -4.82 -9.44 1.43
N GLU A 130 -6.01 -9.41 0.81
CA GLU A 130 -6.21 -10.05 -0.50
C GLU A 130 -5.31 -9.42 -1.58
N ASN A 131 -4.75 -10.27 -2.46
CA ASN A 131 -3.95 -9.87 -3.61
C ASN A 131 -2.73 -8.97 -3.28
N MET A 132 -2.15 -9.10 -2.09
CA MET A 132 -0.89 -8.42 -1.77
C MET A 132 0.28 -8.94 -2.63
N MET A 133 1.17 -8.04 -3.00
CA MET A 133 2.37 -8.30 -3.82
C MET A 133 3.65 -8.22 -2.98
N ALA A 134 3.73 -7.27 -2.05
CA ALA A 134 4.82 -7.10 -1.10
C ALA A 134 4.39 -6.27 0.12
N GLY A 135 5.30 -6.12 1.08
CA GLY A 135 5.07 -5.39 2.34
C GLY A 135 4.71 -6.33 3.50
N THR A 136 4.33 -5.74 4.63
CA THR A 136 3.96 -6.47 5.83
C THR A 136 2.59 -6.02 6.31
N VAL A 137 1.72 -6.94 6.71
CA VAL A 137 0.46 -6.62 7.40
C VAL A 137 0.39 -7.44 8.69
N LEU A 138 0.38 -6.76 9.83
CA LEU A 138 0.24 -7.36 11.15
C LEU A 138 -1.14 -7.07 11.73
N ILE A 139 -1.90 -8.12 12.01
CA ILE A 139 -3.18 -8.06 12.70
C ILE A 139 -3.00 -8.51 14.15
N GLU A 140 -3.31 -7.62 15.10
CA GLU A 140 -3.10 -7.90 16.52
C GLU A 140 -4.15 -8.83 17.13
N LYS A 141 -5.34 -8.92 16.51
CA LYS A 141 -6.43 -9.81 16.94
C LYS A 141 -6.74 -10.82 15.83
N ASN A 142 -8.02 -11.16 15.67
CA ASN A 142 -8.49 -12.21 14.76
C ASN A 142 -8.71 -11.68 13.34
N GLY A 143 -8.54 -12.57 12.36
CA GLY A 143 -8.92 -12.36 10.96
C GLY A 143 -10.18 -13.12 10.58
N GLY A 144 -10.93 -12.59 9.61
CA GLY A 144 -12.07 -13.27 9.01
C GLY A 144 -11.64 -14.35 8.00
N SER A 145 -12.63 -14.97 7.34
CA SER A 145 -12.38 -15.96 6.29
C SER A 145 -11.58 -15.39 5.11
N THR A 146 -11.02 -16.29 4.29
CA THR A 146 -10.22 -15.97 3.09
C THR A 146 -9.11 -14.95 3.35
N PHE A 147 -8.57 -14.97 4.56
CA PHE A 147 -7.45 -14.13 4.99
C PHE A 147 -6.24 -14.35 4.07
N GLY A 148 -5.77 -13.29 3.41
CA GLY A 148 -4.67 -13.37 2.44
C GLY A 148 -5.02 -14.07 1.13
N ALA A 149 -6.30 -14.09 0.72
CA ALA A 149 -6.69 -14.69 -0.56
C ALA A 149 -5.83 -14.15 -1.73
N ALA A 150 -5.31 -15.07 -2.55
CA ALA A 150 -4.50 -14.73 -3.73
C ALA A 150 -3.28 -13.83 -3.46
N ILE A 151 -2.72 -13.84 -2.24
CA ILE A 151 -1.43 -13.20 -1.95
C ILE A 151 -0.33 -13.80 -2.85
N ARG A 152 0.50 -12.93 -3.43
CA ARG A 152 1.63 -13.30 -4.29
C ARG A 152 2.98 -13.05 -3.62
N GLY A 153 3.02 -12.17 -2.61
CA GLY A 153 4.20 -11.92 -1.81
C GLY A 153 3.92 -10.99 -0.62
N GLY A 154 4.97 -10.75 0.18
CA GLY A 154 4.89 -10.05 1.46
C GLY A 154 4.55 -10.97 2.63
N ASP A 155 4.50 -10.37 3.83
CA ASP A 155 4.21 -11.05 5.09
C ASP A 155 2.84 -10.63 5.61
N LEU A 156 1.90 -11.58 5.70
CA LEU A 156 0.58 -11.35 6.29
C LEU A 156 0.48 -12.17 7.58
N VAL A 157 0.54 -11.48 8.72
CA VAL A 157 0.65 -12.08 10.05
C VAL A 157 -0.57 -11.75 10.88
N CYS A 158 -1.21 -12.78 11.43
CA CYS A 158 -2.30 -12.65 12.40
C CYS A 158 -1.84 -13.23 13.75
N LYS A 159 -1.93 -12.43 14.83
CA LYS A 159 -1.61 -12.89 16.19
C LYS A 159 -2.72 -13.75 16.81
N GLY A 160 -3.95 -13.63 16.30
CA GLY A 160 -5.12 -14.38 16.76
C GLY A 160 -5.49 -15.53 15.82
N ASP A 161 -6.77 -15.90 15.85
CA ASP A 161 -7.33 -16.94 14.97
C ASP A 161 -7.75 -16.33 13.62
N VAL A 162 -7.64 -17.14 12.56
CA VAL A 162 -8.15 -16.84 11.22
C VAL A 162 -9.20 -17.89 10.82
N GLY A 163 -10.21 -17.47 10.07
CA GLY A 163 -11.34 -18.33 9.65
C GLY A 163 -11.35 -18.70 8.19
#